data_AF-A0A836WN56-F1
#
_entry.id   AF-A0A836WN56-F1
#
_cell.length_a   1.000
_cell.length_b   1.000
_cell.length_c   1.000
_cell.angle_alpha   90.00
_cell.angle_beta   90.00
_cell.angle_gamma   90.00
#
_symmetry.space_group_name_H-M   'P 1'
#
loop_
_entity.id
_entity.type
_entity.pdbx_description
1 polymer ?
#
loop_
_entity_poly.entity_id
_entity_poly.type
_entity_poly.pdbx_seq_one_letter_code
_entity_poly.pdbx_strand_id
1 'polypeptide(L)'
;MGGGRGDRCQRASGSAVSVAGAQYLCRYAIRLRGTAPPGGLAARGSVRGLPASVSPDGRRPGRRLTRLRADGNGTRAAMRMGRIVLVAMGVIAVAGCGPQAARLDAADENNPLLRRARARRRMQDFDGAIALYNRALERYPRLARAHLEVGSLYATEKKDYVRAVYHLQRYLELRPDTQKRKLIQDWIRRAELALAAEIKTRSSGVPVELSRLREENRRLTQRVKALSARIEQLRRGAAVESSSGEREAVASEVKELPPPRPTPAYPEVKVYRVQRGDTLSSIAARFYGDRSKWRRIYEANRNVLDSPESLRVGQRLVVPVE
;
A
#
# COMPACT_ATOMS: atom_id res chain seq x y z
N MET A 1 3.69 -10.29 45.77
CA MET A 1 2.37 -9.89 46.31
C MET A 1 2.11 -8.48 45.81
N GLY A 2 1.10 -8.12 45.02
CA GLY A 2 -0.09 -8.78 44.53
C GLY A 2 -1.18 -7.70 44.36
N GLY A 3 -1.84 -7.65 43.20
CA GLY A 3 -3.12 -6.93 42.92
C GLY A 3 -3.09 -5.39 42.93
N GLY A 4 -3.84 -4.66 42.10
CA GLY A 4 -4.88 -5.05 41.16
C GLY A 4 -5.20 -3.87 40.24
N ARG A 5 -5.40 -4.19 38.95
CA ARG A 5 -6.00 -3.29 37.96
C ARG A 5 -7.50 -3.50 38.02
N GLY A 6 -8.25 -2.42 38.25
CA GLY A 6 -9.69 -2.35 38.05
C GLY A 6 -9.99 -1.31 36.97
N ASP A 7 -10.49 -1.81 35.85
CA ASP A 7 -11.51 -1.23 34.97
C ASP A 7 -11.59 0.28 34.75
N ARG A 8 -11.32 0.67 33.50
CA ARG A 8 -12.18 1.62 32.79
C ARG A 8 -12.00 1.52 31.27
N CYS A 9 -12.63 0.49 30.70
CA CYS A 9 -13.11 0.53 29.32
C CYS A 9 -14.59 0.90 29.38
N GLN A 10 -14.95 2.12 28.95
CA GLN A 10 -16.19 2.39 28.20
C GLN A 10 -16.32 3.87 27.84
N ARG A 11 -16.54 4.10 26.54
CA ARG A 11 -17.08 5.27 25.82
C ARG A 11 -16.09 6.03 24.94
N ALA A 12 -16.00 5.58 23.70
CA ALA A 12 -15.89 6.46 22.54
C ALA A 12 -16.47 5.72 21.31
N SER A 13 -17.77 5.86 21.10
CA SER A 13 -18.45 5.53 19.84
C SER A 13 -18.27 6.70 18.87
N GLY A 14 -17.55 6.51 17.77
CA GLY A 14 -17.38 7.53 16.74
C GLY A 14 -16.56 7.07 15.54
N SER A 15 -17.25 6.91 14.40
CA SER A 15 -16.74 6.87 13.01
C SER A 15 -16.07 5.59 12.49
N ALA A 16 -16.85 4.84 11.71
CA ALA A 16 -16.51 3.57 11.06
C ALA A 16 -15.66 3.68 9.77
N VAL A 17 -14.82 4.71 9.61
CA VAL A 17 -13.98 4.86 8.40
C VAL A 17 -12.48 4.65 8.67
N SER A 18 -12.08 4.35 9.92
CA SER A 18 -10.66 4.17 10.29
C SER A 18 -10.21 2.72 10.50
N VAL A 19 -11.01 1.72 10.10
CA VAL A 19 -10.74 0.30 10.47
C VAL A 19 -10.01 -0.48 9.37
N ALA A 20 -10.03 -0.03 8.11
CA ALA A 20 -9.33 -0.74 7.02
C ALA A 20 -7.81 -0.47 6.98
N GLY A 21 -7.34 0.69 7.45
CA GLY A 21 -5.92 1.06 7.45
C GLY A 21 -5.10 0.48 8.61
N ALA A 22 -5.74 0.17 9.73
CA ALA A 22 -5.07 -0.35 10.93
C ALA A 22 -4.87 -1.89 10.92
N GLN A 23 -5.64 -2.62 10.08
CA GLN A 23 -5.53 -4.08 9.98
C GLN A 23 -4.27 -4.55 9.23
N TYR A 24 -3.69 -3.72 8.35
CA TYR A 24 -2.50 -4.11 7.59
C TYR A 24 -1.20 -4.07 8.43
N LEU A 25 -1.11 -3.19 9.43
CA LEU A 25 0.10 -3.05 10.26
C LEU A 25 0.10 -3.96 11.49
N CYS A 26 -1.05 -4.48 11.93
CA CYS A 26 -1.13 -5.38 13.08
C CYS A 26 -0.80 -6.85 12.76
N ARG A 27 -0.94 -7.29 11.51
CA ARG A 27 -0.52 -8.65 11.08
C ARG A 27 0.99 -8.81 10.94
N TYR A 28 1.75 -7.73 10.79
CA TYR A 28 3.21 -7.78 10.63
C TYR A 28 3.98 -7.87 11.96
N ALA A 29 3.36 -7.46 13.08
CA ALA A 29 4.01 -7.39 14.39
C ALA A 29 3.93 -8.69 15.22
N ILE A 30 3.09 -9.67 14.83
CA ILE A 30 2.87 -10.90 15.63
C ILE A 30 3.80 -12.06 15.23
N ARG A 31 4.56 -11.97 14.14
CA ARG A 31 5.46 -13.06 13.69
C ARG A 31 6.93 -12.97 14.20
N LEU A 32 7.22 -12.08 15.16
CA LEU A 32 8.59 -11.92 15.70
C LEU A 32 8.73 -12.14 17.21
N ARG A 33 7.77 -12.82 17.87
CA ARG A 33 7.96 -13.27 19.26
C ARG A 33 7.44 -14.69 19.47
N GLY A 34 8.37 -15.58 19.81
CA GLY A 34 8.11 -16.79 20.59
C GLY A 34 8.08 -18.09 19.80
N THR A 35 9.16 -18.86 19.87
CA THR A 35 9.20 -20.14 20.61
C THR A 35 10.61 -20.75 20.49
N ALA A 36 11.34 -20.73 21.60
CA ALA A 36 12.50 -21.59 21.84
C ALA A 36 12.04 -22.77 22.71
N PRO A 37 12.53 -24.00 22.49
CA PRO A 37 12.25 -25.11 23.40
C PRO A 37 13.27 -25.14 24.56
N PRO A 38 12.87 -25.56 25.78
CA PRO A 38 13.78 -25.63 26.92
C PRO A 38 14.57 -26.95 26.91
N GLY A 39 15.83 -26.87 27.33
CA GLY A 39 16.64 -28.03 27.69
C GLY A 39 16.32 -28.54 29.10
N GLY A 40 16.53 -29.84 29.31
CA GLY A 40 16.49 -30.49 30.61
C GLY A 40 17.60 -31.53 30.70
N LEU A 41 18.61 -31.22 31.52
CA LEU A 41 19.62 -32.15 32.03
C LEU A 41 19.07 -32.83 33.30
N ALA A 42 19.13 -34.15 33.38
CA ALA A 42 19.16 -34.87 34.65
C ALA A 42 19.95 -36.17 34.49
N ALA A 43 20.84 -36.40 35.45
CA ALA A 43 21.85 -37.44 35.51
C ALA A 43 21.38 -38.70 36.26
N ARG A 44 22.25 -39.72 36.22
CA ARG A 44 22.43 -40.88 37.12
C ARG A 44 21.81 -42.21 36.70
N GLY A 45 22.66 -43.24 36.72
CA GLY A 45 22.34 -44.45 37.48
C GLY A 45 22.48 -45.80 36.76
N SER A 46 23.63 -46.44 36.98
CA SER A 46 23.77 -47.82 37.44
C SER A 46 23.30 -49.03 36.59
N VAL A 47 24.31 -49.73 36.05
CA VAL A 47 24.59 -51.19 36.15
C VAL A 47 23.44 -52.14 36.59
N ARG A 48 23.14 -53.14 35.73
CA ARG A 48 23.19 -54.61 35.99
C ARG A 48 22.27 -55.36 35.02
N GLY A 49 22.72 -56.52 34.53
CA GLY A 49 21.82 -57.53 33.96
C GLY A 49 22.40 -58.41 32.85
N LEU A 50 23.31 -59.32 33.21
CA LEU A 50 23.53 -60.58 32.48
C LEU A 50 22.23 -61.43 32.51
N PRO A 51 22.08 -62.43 31.62
CA PRO A 51 22.55 -63.75 32.02
C PRO A 51 23.34 -64.50 30.93
N ALA A 52 24.23 -65.35 31.44
CA ALA A 52 24.97 -66.36 30.71
C ALA A 52 24.08 -67.55 30.30
N SER A 53 24.46 -68.24 29.22
CA SER A 53 24.38 -69.70 29.14
C SER A 53 25.29 -70.20 27.99
N VAL A 54 26.34 -70.95 28.34
CA VAL A 54 26.50 -72.40 28.12
C VAL A 54 27.29 -72.71 26.83
N SER A 55 28.59 -72.95 27.03
CA SER A 55 29.42 -73.93 26.30
C SER A 55 29.18 -75.32 26.92
N PRO A 56 29.43 -76.49 26.27
CA PRO A 56 30.66 -76.75 25.50
C PRO A 56 30.50 -77.67 24.26
N ASP A 57 31.46 -77.63 23.33
CA ASP A 57 32.21 -78.86 22.99
C ASP A 57 33.50 -78.55 22.23
N GLY A 58 34.51 -79.38 22.46
CA GLY A 58 35.88 -79.20 22.01
C GLY A 58 36.20 -79.83 20.66
N ARG A 59 37.26 -79.31 20.02
CA ARG A 59 38.39 -80.08 19.46
C ARG A 59 39.42 -79.12 18.84
N ARG A 60 40.67 -79.21 19.34
CA ARG A 60 41.87 -78.72 18.63
C ARG A 60 42.23 -79.73 17.53
N PRO A 61 42.89 -79.32 16.43
CA PRO A 61 44.35 -79.17 16.42
C PRO A 61 44.79 -77.87 15.71
N GLY A 62 45.71 -77.09 16.25
CA GLY A 62 47.15 -77.30 16.05
C GLY A 62 47.61 -76.82 14.66
N ARG A 63 48.13 -75.58 14.55
CA ARG A 63 49.13 -75.21 13.52
C ARG A 63 49.72 -73.80 13.71
N ARG A 64 51.04 -73.82 13.92
CA ARG A 64 52.10 -72.88 13.49
C ARG A 64 51.91 -71.38 13.75
N LEU A 65 52.65 -70.91 14.76
CA LEU A 65 53.15 -69.55 14.85
C LEU A 65 54.11 -69.25 13.69
N THR A 66 53.61 -68.64 12.61
CA THR A 66 54.45 -67.88 11.70
C THR A 66 54.42 -66.43 12.13
N ARG A 67 55.51 -65.99 12.79
CA ARG A 67 55.87 -64.57 12.87
C ARG A 67 56.13 -64.10 11.44
N LEU A 68 55.21 -63.33 10.87
CA LEU A 68 55.45 -62.55 9.67
C LEU A 68 55.42 -61.07 10.03
N ARG A 69 56.54 -60.42 9.69
CA ARG A 69 56.86 -59.01 9.88
C ARG A 69 55.71 -58.11 9.46
N ALA A 70 55.41 -57.13 10.30
CA ALA A 70 54.71 -55.94 9.86
C ALA A 70 55.63 -55.15 8.92
N ASP A 71 55.36 -55.24 7.61
CA ASP A 71 56.02 -54.39 6.62
C ASP A 71 55.49 -52.96 6.76
N GLY A 72 56.34 -52.06 7.25
CA GLY A 72 56.06 -50.64 7.52
C GLY A 72 55.84 -49.75 6.28
N ASN A 73 55.49 -50.33 5.13
CA ASN A 73 55.24 -49.59 3.88
C ASN A 73 53.75 -49.28 3.63
N GLY A 74 52.81 -50.02 4.24
CA GLY A 74 51.37 -49.76 4.09
C GLY A 74 50.88 -48.48 4.76
N THR A 75 51.55 -48.04 5.84
CA THR A 75 51.15 -46.87 6.62
C THR A 75 51.48 -45.54 5.93
N ARG A 76 52.55 -45.50 5.13
CA ARG A 76 52.93 -44.30 4.36
C ARG A 76 52.00 -44.07 3.17
N ALA A 77 51.56 -45.14 2.49
CA ALA A 77 50.59 -45.06 1.40
C ALA A 77 49.20 -44.65 1.90
N ALA A 78 48.74 -45.23 3.03
CA ALA A 78 47.47 -44.87 3.67
C ALA A 78 47.46 -43.42 4.20
N MET A 79 48.56 -42.95 4.80
CA MET A 79 48.69 -41.53 5.20
C MET A 79 48.76 -40.57 4.00
N ARG A 80 49.37 -40.97 2.88
CA ARG A 80 49.39 -40.15 1.65
C ARG A 80 48.01 -40.05 1.01
N MET A 81 47.27 -41.17 0.91
CA MET A 81 45.85 -41.18 0.49
C MET A 81 44.98 -40.33 1.42
N GLY A 82 45.13 -40.48 2.75
CA GLY A 82 44.39 -39.68 3.73
C GLY A 82 44.70 -38.18 3.65
N ARG A 83 45.97 -37.81 3.40
CA ARG A 83 46.37 -36.41 3.17
C ARG A 83 45.86 -35.88 1.84
N ILE A 84 45.84 -36.68 0.77
CA ILE A 84 45.26 -36.28 -0.52
C ILE A 84 43.75 -36.09 -0.40
N VAL A 85 43.04 -36.96 0.33
CA VAL A 85 41.60 -36.82 0.60
C VAL A 85 41.31 -35.60 1.49
N LEU A 86 42.12 -35.34 2.51
CA LEU A 86 42.00 -34.15 3.36
C LEU A 86 42.31 -32.85 2.60
N VAL A 87 43.33 -32.85 1.73
CA VAL A 87 43.64 -31.72 0.86
C VAL A 87 42.54 -31.53 -0.19
N ALA A 88 42.01 -32.60 -0.78
CA ALA A 88 40.91 -32.52 -1.74
C ALA A 88 39.60 -32.01 -1.09
N MET A 89 39.26 -32.48 0.12
CA MET A 89 38.13 -31.96 0.92
C MET A 89 38.35 -30.50 1.33
N GLY A 90 39.57 -30.12 1.68
CA GLY A 90 39.94 -28.73 1.96
C GLY A 90 39.82 -27.81 0.72
N VAL A 91 40.20 -28.30 -0.46
CA VAL A 91 40.09 -27.55 -1.72
C VAL A 91 38.63 -27.40 -2.17
N ILE A 92 37.78 -28.41 -1.96
CA ILE A 92 36.32 -28.32 -2.22
C ILE A 92 35.66 -27.31 -1.26
N ALA A 93 36.10 -27.25 0.00
CA ALA A 93 35.61 -26.27 0.98
C ALA A 93 36.02 -24.82 0.64
N VAL A 94 37.17 -24.62 -0.01
CA VAL A 94 37.66 -23.28 -0.39
C VAL A 94 37.03 -22.78 -1.71
N ALA A 95 36.74 -23.67 -2.66
CA ALA A 95 36.12 -23.29 -3.93
C ALA A 95 34.65 -22.81 -3.82
N GLY A 96 34.01 -23.01 -2.66
CA GLY A 96 32.63 -22.61 -2.37
C GLY A 96 32.46 -21.27 -1.65
N CYS A 97 33.54 -20.61 -1.20
CA CYS A 97 33.49 -19.52 -0.21
C CYS A 97 33.34 -18.10 -0.80
N GLY A 98 32.62 -17.93 -1.91
CA GLY A 98 32.14 -16.61 -2.36
C GLY A 98 30.73 -16.33 -1.81
N PRO A 99 30.39 -15.08 -1.41
CA PRO A 99 29.04 -14.75 -0.96
C PRO A 99 28.02 -15.21 -2.01
N GLN A 100 27.12 -16.12 -1.64
CA GLN A 100 26.19 -16.77 -2.58
C GLN A 100 25.40 -15.73 -3.39
N ALA A 101 24.97 -14.65 -2.72
CA ALA A 101 24.30 -13.52 -3.36
C ALA A 101 25.15 -12.83 -4.45
N ALA A 102 26.47 -12.70 -4.26
CA ALA A 102 27.37 -12.11 -5.25
C ALA A 102 27.47 -12.97 -6.52
N ARG A 103 27.54 -14.30 -6.34
CA ARG A 103 27.55 -15.25 -7.46
C ARG A 103 26.23 -15.25 -8.23
N LEU A 104 25.11 -15.20 -7.52
CA LEU A 104 23.79 -15.09 -8.14
C LEU A 104 23.60 -13.74 -8.87
N ASP A 105 24.10 -12.64 -8.30
CA ASP A 105 24.11 -11.34 -8.97
C ASP A 105 24.94 -11.37 -10.27
N ALA A 106 26.11 -12.01 -10.24
CA ALA A 106 26.95 -12.18 -11.43
C ALA A 106 26.29 -13.06 -12.50
N ALA A 107 25.56 -14.11 -12.08
CA ALA A 107 24.77 -14.93 -12.99
C ALA A 107 23.63 -14.13 -13.64
N ASP A 108 22.90 -13.31 -12.87
CA ASP A 108 21.86 -12.44 -13.38
C ASP A 108 22.42 -11.47 -14.45
N GLU A 109 23.66 -11.00 -14.29
CA GLU A 109 24.30 -10.06 -15.22
C GLU A 109 24.43 -10.60 -16.66
N ASN A 110 24.44 -11.91 -16.85
CA ASN A 110 24.51 -12.55 -18.16
C ASN A 110 23.21 -12.43 -18.97
N ASN A 111 22.09 -12.02 -18.34
CA ASN A 111 20.83 -11.85 -19.05
C ASN A 111 20.98 -10.80 -20.18
N PRO A 112 20.60 -11.13 -21.43
CA PRO A 112 20.82 -10.25 -22.57
C PRO A 112 20.06 -8.92 -22.46
N LEU A 113 18.88 -8.92 -21.83
CA LEU A 113 18.11 -7.68 -21.60
C LEU A 113 18.82 -6.78 -20.60
N LEU A 114 19.40 -7.35 -19.53
CA LEU A 114 20.20 -6.60 -18.54
C LEU A 114 21.46 -5.98 -19.18
N ARG A 115 22.16 -6.73 -20.04
CA ARG A 115 23.34 -6.21 -20.75
C ARG A 115 22.98 -5.03 -21.65
N ARG A 116 21.86 -5.11 -22.39
CA ARG A 116 21.34 -4.03 -23.23
C ARG A 116 20.88 -2.82 -22.39
N ALA A 117 20.17 -3.05 -21.30
CA ALA A 117 19.72 -1.99 -20.39
C ALA A 117 20.91 -1.22 -19.79
N ARG A 118 21.95 -1.92 -19.35
CA ARG A 118 23.19 -1.29 -18.86
C ARG A 118 23.92 -0.51 -19.95
N ALA A 119 23.91 -0.99 -21.19
CA ALA A 119 24.48 -0.25 -22.32
C ALA A 119 23.74 1.09 -22.55
N ARG A 120 22.40 1.08 -22.54
CA ARG A 120 21.59 2.32 -22.61
C ARG A 120 21.86 3.25 -21.43
N ARG A 121 21.96 2.71 -20.21
CA ARG A 121 22.31 3.51 -19.02
C ARG A 121 23.69 4.17 -19.14
N ARG A 122 24.70 3.50 -19.71
CA ARG A 122 26.02 4.10 -19.97
C ARG A 122 25.96 5.22 -21.01
N MET A 123 25.01 5.15 -21.94
CA MET A 123 24.72 6.22 -22.89
C MET A 123 23.85 7.34 -22.28
N GLN A 124 23.61 7.31 -20.96
CA GLN A 124 22.69 8.22 -20.24
C GLN A 124 21.23 8.18 -20.74
N ASP A 125 20.88 7.20 -21.58
CA ASP A 125 19.49 6.91 -21.95
C ASP A 125 18.82 6.12 -20.82
N PHE A 126 18.44 6.85 -19.77
CA PHE A 126 17.83 6.28 -18.58
C PHE A 126 16.43 5.73 -18.85
N ASP A 127 15.65 6.38 -19.71
CA ASP A 127 14.30 5.92 -20.08
C ASP A 127 14.35 4.60 -20.87
N GLY A 128 15.22 4.52 -21.88
CA GLY A 128 15.43 3.29 -22.62
C GLY A 128 16.01 2.17 -21.75
N ALA A 129 16.90 2.51 -20.81
CA ALA A 129 17.40 1.55 -19.82
C ALA A 129 16.27 1.01 -18.92
N ILE A 130 15.43 1.88 -18.35
CA ILE A 130 14.29 1.50 -17.50
C ILE A 130 13.30 0.63 -18.28
N ALA A 131 12.97 0.99 -19.53
CA ALA A 131 12.09 0.19 -20.37
C ALA A 131 12.63 -1.24 -20.59
N LEU A 132 13.94 -1.37 -20.82
CA LEU A 132 14.59 -2.68 -20.96
C LEU A 132 14.65 -3.46 -19.64
N TYR A 133 14.88 -2.80 -18.50
CA TYR A 133 14.80 -3.44 -17.19
C TYR A 133 13.39 -3.95 -16.89
N ASN A 134 12.36 -3.15 -17.17
CA ASN A 134 10.96 -3.53 -16.95
C ASN A 134 10.58 -4.72 -17.83
N ARG A 135 10.95 -4.70 -19.12
CA ARG A 135 10.77 -5.86 -20.01
C ARG A 135 11.48 -7.12 -19.51
N ALA A 136 12.66 -6.96 -18.89
CA ALA A 136 13.36 -8.09 -18.27
C ALA A 136 12.59 -8.62 -17.06
N LEU A 137 12.01 -7.75 -16.23
CA LEU A 137 11.23 -8.11 -15.05
C LEU A 137 9.85 -8.71 -15.40
N GLU A 138 9.24 -8.32 -16.51
CA GLU A 138 8.02 -8.95 -17.03
C GLU A 138 8.26 -10.42 -17.36
N ARG A 139 9.39 -10.73 -18.01
CA ARG A 139 9.74 -12.11 -18.38
C ARG A 139 10.36 -12.90 -17.23
N TYR A 140 11.13 -12.23 -16.37
CA TYR A 140 11.86 -12.84 -15.27
C TYR A 140 11.57 -12.08 -13.95
N PRO A 141 10.41 -12.31 -13.30
CA PRO A 141 9.98 -11.54 -12.12
C PRO A 141 10.83 -11.75 -10.86
N ARG A 142 11.73 -12.74 -10.86
CA ARG A 142 12.68 -13.04 -9.77
C ARG A 142 14.12 -12.61 -10.08
N LEU A 143 14.31 -11.84 -11.15
CA LEU A 143 15.62 -11.34 -11.56
C LEU A 143 16.09 -10.23 -10.60
N ALA A 144 16.73 -10.64 -9.51
CA ALA A 144 17.09 -9.75 -8.41
C ALA A 144 17.94 -8.57 -8.91
N ARG A 145 18.97 -8.84 -9.73
CA ARG A 145 19.83 -7.76 -10.21
C ARG A 145 19.06 -6.67 -10.99
N ALA A 146 18.03 -7.03 -11.75
CA ALA A 146 17.21 -6.03 -12.45
C ALA A 146 16.45 -5.12 -11.48
N HIS A 147 15.91 -5.67 -10.39
CA HIS A 147 15.32 -4.87 -9.31
C HIS A 147 16.33 -3.88 -8.70
N LEU A 148 17.56 -4.32 -8.42
CA LEU A 148 18.59 -3.41 -7.87
C LEU A 148 18.92 -2.26 -8.83
N GLU A 149 19.15 -2.57 -10.12
CA GLU A 149 19.56 -1.59 -11.12
C GLU A 149 18.45 -0.58 -11.42
N VAL A 150 17.21 -1.05 -11.60
CA VAL A 150 16.08 -0.16 -11.88
C VAL A 150 15.68 0.65 -10.64
N GLY A 151 15.76 0.04 -9.45
CA GLY A 151 15.51 0.74 -8.18
C GLY A 151 16.50 1.89 -7.95
N SER A 152 17.77 1.68 -8.29
CA SER A 152 18.79 2.75 -8.28
C SER A 152 18.42 3.89 -9.23
N LEU A 153 18.03 3.58 -10.47
CA LEU A 153 17.67 4.60 -11.47
C LEU A 153 16.43 5.40 -11.08
N TYR A 154 15.43 4.74 -10.48
CA TYR A 154 14.26 5.43 -9.96
C TYR A 154 14.62 6.37 -8.81
N ALA A 155 15.56 5.97 -7.93
CA ALA A 155 15.99 6.80 -6.80
C ALA A 155 16.80 8.04 -7.24
N THR A 156 17.72 7.89 -8.20
CA THR A 156 18.66 8.96 -8.58
C THR A 156 18.14 9.82 -9.73
N GLU A 157 17.78 9.20 -10.85
CA GLU A 157 17.48 9.91 -12.10
C GLU A 157 16.04 10.37 -12.16
N LYS A 158 15.10 9.47 -11.83
CA LYS A 158 13.66 9.77 -11.95
C LYS A 158 13.07 10.41 -10.70
N LYS A 159 13.77 10.30 -9.56
CA LYS A 159 13.28 10.72 -8.24
C LYS A 159 11.90 10.14 -7.91
N ASP A 160 11.59 8.96 -8.47
CA ASP A 160 10.39 8.21 -8.14
C ASP A 160 10.71 7.30 -6.96
N TYR A 161 10.61 7.88 -5.77
CA TYR A 161 10.98 7.21 -4.53
C TYR A 161 10.10 6.00 -4.22
N VAL A 162 8.84 6.00 -4.66
CA VAL A 162 7.90 4.88 -4.43
C VAL A 162 8.36 3.66 -5.22
N ARG A 163 8.60 3.81 -6.53
CA ARG A 163 9.11 2.70 -7.36
C ARG A 163 10.50 2.28 -6.91
N ALA A 164 11.35 3.21 -6.53
CA ALA A 164 12.68 2.91 -5.99
C ALA A 164 12.60 2.00 -4.76
N VAL A 165 11.82 2.37 -3.74
CA VAL A 165 11.66 1.59 -2.50
C VAL A 165 11.14 0.19 -2.82
N TYR A 166 10.11 0.07 -3.68
CA TYR A 166 9.57 -1.22 -4.09
C TYR A 166 10.64 -2.15 -4.68
N HIS A 167 11.39 -1.68 -5.68
CA HIS A 167 12.41 -2.52 -6.34
C HIS A 167 13.57 -2.85 -5.39
N LEU A 168 14.00 -1.92 -4.54
CA LEU A 168 15.07 -2.16 -3.58
C LEU A 168 14.67 -3.17 -2.49
N GLN A 169 13.44 -3.09 -1.97
CA GLN A 169 12.89 -4.09 -1.05
C GLN A 169 12.82 -5.47 -1.72
N ARG A 170 12.34 -5.52 -2.96
CA ARG A 170 12.26 -6.78 -3.71
C ARG A 170 13.63 -7.43 -3.93
N TYR A 171 14.69 -6.65 -4.13
CA TYR A 171 16.05 -7.19 -4.17
C TYR A 171 16.44 -7.84 -2.83
N LEU A 172 16.18 -7.18 -1.70
CA LEU A 172 16.51 -7.72 -0.37
C LEU A 172 15.71 -8.98 -0.02
N GLU A 173 14.48 -9.11 -0.53
CA GLU A 173 13.70 -10.34 -0.43
C GLU A 173 14.31 -11.49 -1.25
N LEU A 174 14.76 -11.21 -2.47
CA LEU A 174 15.34 -12.21 -3.37
C LEU A 174 16.79 -12.58 -3.01
N ARG A 175 17.50 -11.71 -2.26
CA ARG A 175 18.90 -11.86 -1.85
C ARG A 175 19.05 -11.48 -0.37
N PRO A 176 18.51 -12.28 0.57
CA PRO A 176 18.59 -11.95 1.99
C PRO A 176 20.05 -11.89 2.48
N ASP A 177 20.92 -12.75 1.97
CA ASP A 177 22.31 -12.83 2.44
C ASP A 177 23.27 -11.94 1.62
N THR A 178 22.74 -10.90 0.97
CA THR A 178 23.54 -9.95 0.20
C THR A 178 24.42 -9.09 1.11
N GLN A 179 25.69 -8.97 0.74
CA GLN A 179 26.63 -8.05 1.36
C GLN A 179 26.23 -6.57 1.15
N LYS A 180 25.36 -6.28 0.17
CA LYS A 180 24.85 -4.92 -0.13
C LYS A 180 23.70 -4.50 0.78
N ARG A 181 23.29 -5.32 1.75
CA ARG A 181 22.07 -5.12 2.55
C ARG A 181 22.02 -3.74 3.22
N LYS A 182 23.07 -3.36 3.95
CA LYS A 182 23.13 -2.07 4.66
C LYS A 182 23.02 -0.89 3.69
N LEU A 183 23.82 -0.92 2.61
CA LEU A 183 23.78 0.09 1.55
C LEU A 183 22.36 0.29 0.99
N ILE A 184 21.67 -0.81 0.68
CA ILE A 184 20.32 -0.76 0.10
C ILE A 184 19.29 -0.27 1.12
N GLN A 185 19.43 -0.65 2.40
CA GLN A 185 18.60 -0.10 3.48
C GLN A 185 18.77 1.41 3.62
N ASP A 186 20.00 1.92 3.47
CA ASP A 186 20.27 3.36 3.49
C ASP A 186 19.69 4.07 2.26
N TRP A 187 19.65 3.40 1.11
CA TRP A 187 18.99 3.92 -0.10
C TRP A 187 17.46 4.00 0.10
N ILE A 188 16.86 2.95 0.65
CA ILE A 188 15.43 2.91 0.99
C ILE A 188 15.09 4.03 1.97
N ARG A 189 15.84 4.15 3.08
CA ARG A 189 15.62 5.20 4.09
C ARG A 189 15.69 6.60 3.49
N ARG A 190 16.67 6.87 2.63
CA ARG A 190 16.81 8.17 1.96
C ARG A 190 15.67 8.45 0.99
N ALA A 191 15.23 7.44 0.23
CA ALA A 191 14.08 7.57 -0.66
C ALA A 191 12.79 7.83 0.14
N GLU A 192 12.57 7.13 1.25
CA GLU A 192 11.43 7.37 2.15
C GLU A 192 11.42 8.78 2.74
N LEU A 193 12.58 9.28 3.18
CA LEU A 193 12.71 10.65 3.68
C LEU A 193 12.45 11.69 2.59
N ALA A 194 12.97 11.48 1.38
CA ALA A 194 12.75 12.37 0.25
C ALA A 194 11.27 12.41 -0.16
N LEU A 195 10.61 11.24 -0.19
CA LEU A 195 9.17 11.14 -0.42
C LEU A 195 8.36 11.87 0.67
N ALA A 196 8.72 11.68 1.94
CA ALA A 196 8.06 12.38 3.05
C ALA A 196 8.21 13.90 2.94
N ALA A 197 9.40 14.38 2.54
CA ALA A 197 9.64 15.80 2.29
C ALA A 197 8.80 16.32 1.13
N GLU A 198 8.69 15.59 0.02
CA GLU A 198 7.86 15.96 -1.13
C GLU A 198 6.37 16.01 -0.79
N ILE A 199 5.88 15.02 -0.03
CA ILE A 199 4.50 15.03 0.48
C ILE A 199 4.28 16.23 1.39
N LYS A 200 5.22 16.52 2.30
CA LYS A 200 5.16 17.68 3.19
C LYS A 200 5.10 18.99 2.41
N THR A 201 5.96 19.19 1.41
CA THR A 201 5.96 20.43 0.62
C THR A 201 4.67 20.58 -0.18
N ARG A 202 4.23 19.54 -0.90
CA ARG A 202 2.94 19.57 -1.62
C ARG A 202 1.74 19.78 -0.70
N SER A 203 1.78 19.22 0.51
CA SER A 203 0.69 19.34 1.49
C SER A 203 0.75 20.61 2.33
N SER A 204 1.84 21.38 2.30
CA SER A 204 2.05 22.50 3.23
C SER A 204 0.99 23.60 3.15
N GLY A 205 0.40 23.85 1.98
CA GLY A 205 -0.72 24.78 1.82
C GLY A 205 -2.09 24.21 2.21
N VAL A 206 -2.23 22.89 2.28
CA VAL A 206 -3.52 22.23 2.50
C VAL A 206 -4.08 22.50 3.91
N PRO A 207 -3.31 22.39 5.01
CA PRO A 207 -3.80 22.72 6.35
C PRO A 207 -4.25 24.17 6.50
N VAL A 208 -3.52 25.11 5.88
CA VAL A 208 -3.82 26.55 5.95
C VAL A 208 -5.10 26.85 5.18
N GLU A 209 -5.18 26.40 3.92
CA GLU A 209 -6.36 26.59 3.07
C GLU A 209 -7.59 25.90 3.67
N LEU A 210 -7.44 24.69 4.22
CA LEU A 210 -8.51 23.99 4.92
C LEU A 210 -9.01 24.76 6.15
N SER A 211 -8.12 25.39 6.90
CA SER A 211 -8.49 26.20 8.07
C SER A 211 -9.24 27.47 7.64
N ARG A 212 -8.76 28.16 6.60
CA ARG A 212 -9.42 29.33 6.00
C ARG A 212 -10.82 28.99 5.51
N LEU A 213 -10.96 27.93 4.71
CA LEU A 213 -12.24 27.50 4.14
C LEU A 213 -13.24 27.07 5.23
N ARG A 214 -12.77 26.48 6.33
CA ARG A 214 -13.63 26.14 7.48
C ARG A 214 -14.18 27.39 8.15
N GLU A 215 -13.34 28.40 8.36
CA GLU A 215 -13.77 29.65 8.98
C GLU A 215 -14.74 30.42 8.07
N GLU A 216 -14.47 30.44 6.76
CA GLU A 216 -15.37 31.05 5.79
C GLU A 216 -16.73 30.34 5.73
N ASN A 217 -16.75 29.00 5.72
CA ASN A 217 -17.98 28.22 5.82
C ASN A 217 -18.76 28.55 7.10
N ARG A 218 -18.07 28.67 8.23
CA ARG A 218 -18.69 29.06 9.51
C ARG A 218 -19.35 30.43 9.42
N ARG A 219 -18.63 31.42 8.86
CA ARG A 219 -19.12 32.79 8.65
C ARG A 219 -20.33 32.82 7.72
N LEU A 220 -20.25 32.11 6.59
CA LEU A 220 -21.36 32.02 5.64
C LEU A 220 -22.58 31.36 6.28
N THR A 221 -22.39 30.29 7.06
CA THR A 221 -23.47 29.63 7.80
C THR A 221 -24.15 30.58 8.78
N GLN A 222 -23.38 31.39 9.51
CA GLN A 222 -23.93 32.41 10.41
C GLN A 222 -24.70 33.50 9.64
N ARG A 223 -24.18 33.96 8.50
CA ARG A 223 -24.87 34.95 7.64
C ARG A 223 -26.19 34.39 7.11
N VAL A 224 -26.18 33.16 6.60
CA VAL A 224 -27.40 32.48 6.13
C VAL A 224 -28.42 32.41 7.27
N LYS A 225 -28.01 31.97 8.46
CA LYS A 225 -28.89 31.89 9.64
C LYS A 225 -29.48 33.25 10.04
N ALA A 226 -28.66 34.30 10.03
CA ALA A 226 -29.11 35.65 10.38
C ALA A 226 -30.09 36.22 9.34
N LEU A 227 -29.78 36.05 8.05
CA LEU A 227 -30.65 36.49 6.96
C LEU A 227 -31.97 35.72 6.97
N SER A 228 -31.95 34.40 7.19
CA SER A 228 -33.18 33.61 7.30
C SER A 228 -34.05 34.06 8.48
N ALA A 229 -33.45 34.38 9.63
CA ALA A 229 -34.19 34.90 10.78
C ALA A 229 -34.81 36.28 10.49
N ARG A 230 -34.08 37.15 9.77
CA ARG A 230 -34.57 38.47 9.37
C ARG A 230 -35.73 38.39 8.38
N ILE A 231 -35.66 37.47 7.41
CA ILE A 231 -36.76 37.18 6.50
C ILE A 231 -38.01 36.73 7.28
N GLU A 232 -37.86 35.85 8.26
CA GLU A 232 -38.98 35.40 9.09
C GLU A 232 -39.59 36.53 9.93
N GLN A 233 -38.77 37.42 10.48
CA GLN A 233 -39.28 38.61 11.18
C GLN A 233 -40.07 39.54 10.25
N LEU A 234 -39.55 39.83 9.05
CA LEU A 234 -40.24 40.66 8.07
C LEU A 234 -41.56 40.02 7.63
N ARG A 235 -41.60 38.70 7.43
CA ARG A 235 -42.83 37.96 7.13
C ARG A 235 -43.87 38.08 8.24
N ARG A 236 -43.44 37.97 9.50
CA ARG A 236 -44.35 38.15 10.65
C ARG A 236 -44.84 39.59 10.76
N GLY A 237 -43.96 40.57 10.55
CA GLY A 237 -44.34 41.99 10.53
C GLY A 237 -45.38 42.29 9.46
N ALA A 238 -45.17 41.80 8.23
CA ALA A 238 -46.13 41.92 7.14
C ALA A 238 -47.47 41.19 7.44
N ALA A 239 -47.44 40.06 8.16
CA ALA A 239 -48.64 39.38 8.62
C ALA A 239 -49.41 40.15 9.72
N VAL A 240 -48.70 40.91 10.57
CA VAL A 240 -49.30 41.76 11.61
C VAL A 240 -49.87 43.04 11.00
N GLU A 241 -49.16 43.71 10.08
CA GLU A 241 -49.66 44.89 9.36
C GLU A 241 -50.91 44.56 8.52
N SER A 242 -50.97 43.38 7.90
CA SER A 242 -52.17 42.88 7.20
C SER A 242 -53.33 42.52 8.15
N SER A 243 -53.14 42.60 9.47
CA SER A 243 -54.16 42.29 10.48
C SER A 243 -54.66 43.52 11.27
N SER A 244 -53.96 44.66 11.20
CA SER A 244 -54.25 45.86 12.03
C SER A 244 -54.64 47.13 11.27
N GLY A 245 -54.90 47.04 9.96
CA GLY A 245 -55.52 48.12 9.20
C GLY A 245 -56.35 47.51 8.08
N GLU A 246 -57.60 47.95 7.92
CA GLU A 246 -58.58 47.51 6.90
C GLU A 246 -59.47 46.29 7.27
N ARG A 247 -59.99 46.22 8.49
CA ARG A 247 -61.20 45.39 8.79
C ARG A 247 -62.49 46.19 8.96
N GLU A 248 -62.49 47.48 8.66
CA GLU A 248 -63.69 48.31 8.76
C GLU A 248 -63.82 49.18 7.51
N ALA A 249 -64.13 48.57 6.36
CA ALA A 249 -64.88 49.15 5.24
C ALA A 249 -64.87 48.29 3.94
N VAL A 250 -64.96 46.96 3.98
CA VAL A 250 -65.36 46.19 2.78
C VAL A 250 -66.11 44.90 3.16
N ALA A 251 -67.09 44.99 4.07
CA ALA A 251 -67.95 43.86 4.45
C ALA A 251 -69.25 43.78 3.61
N SER A 252 -69.35 44.49 2.49
CA SER A 252 -70.57 44.50 1.68
C SER A 252 -70.29 44.55 0.19
N GLU A 253 -69.43 43.65 -0.31
CA GLU A 253 -69.63 43.10 -1.66
C GLU A 253 -68.82 41.80 -1.84
N VAL A 254 -69.23 40.71 -1.17
CA VAL A 254 -68.77 39.37 -1.58
C VAL A 254 -69.76 38.85 -2.62
N LYS A 255 -69.62 39.37 -3.84
CA LYS A 255 -70.05 38.64 -5.04
C LYS A 255 -68.99 37.58 -5.30
N GLU A 256 -69.37 36.34 -5.03
CA GLU A 256 -68.83 35.07 -5.53
C GLU A 256 -67.37 35.08 -6.04
N LEU A 257 -66.46 34.44 -5.28
CA LEU A 257 -65.06 34.34 -5.64
C LEU A 257 -64.89 33.69 -7.03
N PRO A 258 -64.07 34.28 -7.94
CA PRO A 258 -63.65 33.58 -9.14
C PRO A 258 -62.84 32.33 -8.75
N PRO A 259 -62.90 31.25 -9.55
CA PRO A 259 -62.22 30.00 -9.23
C PRO A 259 -60.73 30.22 -8.98
N PRO A 260 -60.11 29.42 -8.09
CA PRO A 260 -58.70 29.57 -7.75
C PRO A 260 -57.86 29.57 -9.03
N ARG A 261 -57.03 30.61 -9.20
CA ARG A 261 -56.03 30.64 -10.26
C ARG A 261 -55.09 29.43 -10.07
N PRO A 262 -54.73 28.71 -11.15
CA PRO A 262 -53.80 27.59 -11.03
C PRO A 262 -52.51 28.07 -10.37
N THR A 263 -52.09 27.36 -9.33
CA THR A 263 -50.78 27.54 -8.70
C THR A 263 -49.70 27.37 -9.76
N PRO A 264 -48.70 28.26 -9.86
CA PRO A 264 -47.61 28.08 -10.81
C PRO A 264 -46.87 26.78 -10.44
N ALA A 265 -46.87 25.81 -11.36
CA ALA A 265 -46.09 24.61 -11.25
C ALA A 265 -44.60 25.00 -11.23
N TYR A 266 -43.94 24.83 -10.08
CA TYR A 266 -42.50 24.98 -10.01
C TYR A 266 -41.86 23.73 -10.62
N PRO A 267 -40.92 23.87 -11.57
CA PRO A 267 -40.31 22.72 -12.23
C PRO A 267 -39.56 21.87 -11.19
N GLU A 268 -39.79 20.56 -11.23
CA GLU A 268 -39.10 19.61 -10.38
C GLU A 268 -37.59 19.63 -10.72
N VAL A 269 -36.71 19.58 -9.71
CA VAL A 269 -35.27 19.71 -9.94
C VAL A 269 -34.57 18.41 -9.58
N LYS A 270 -33.85 17.80 -10.55
CA LYS A 270 -33.09 16.57 -10.33
C LYS A 270 -31.59 16.86 -10.28
N VAL A 271 -30.87 16.18 -9.38
CA VAL A 271 -29.41 16.30 -9.28
C VAL A 271 -28.75 15.10 -9.94
N TYR A 272 -27.98 15.34 -11.00
CA TYR A 272 -27.27 14.30 -11.75
C TYR A 272 -25.76 14.30 -11.45
N ARG A 273 -25.14 13.11 -11.39
CA ARG A 273 -23.68 12.96 -11.26
C ARG A 273 -23.09 12.58 -12.61
N VAL A 274 -22.22 13.45 -13.14
CA VAL A 274 -21.57 13.31 -14.45
C VAL A 274 -20.74 12.03 -14.50
N GLN A 275 -20.93 11.23 -15.55
CA GLN A 275 -20.19 10.01 -15.82
C GLN A 275 -19.12 10.23 -16.87
N ARG A 276 -18.23 9.24 -17.05
CA ARG A 276 -17.16 9.32 -18.05
C ARG A 276 -17.75 9.27 -19.45
N GLY A 277 -17.50 10.31 -20.25
CA GLY A 277 -18.02 10.44 -21.62
C GLY A 277 -19.31 11.25 -21.74
N ASP A 278 -19.85 11.76 -20.63
CA ASP A 278 -21.03 12.62 -20.66
C ASP A 278 -20.71 14.01 -21.25
N THR A 279 -21.62 14.49 -22.07
CA THR A 279 -21.71 15.88 -22.54
C THR A 279 -23.03 16.50 -22.09
N LEU A 280 -23.12 17.84 -21.98
CA LEU A 280 -24.40 18.50 -21.63
C LEU A 280 -25.53 18.10 -22.58
N SER A 281 -25.22 17.94 -23.87
CA SER A 281 -26.15 17.46 -24.90
C SER A 281 -26.62 16.02 -24.65
N SER A 282 -25.72 15.11 -24.26
CA SER A 282 -26.11 13.73 -23.92
C SER A 282 -26.96 13.65 -22.64
N ILE A 283 -26.68 14.51 -21.66
CA ILE A 283 -27.47 14.61 -20.43
C ILE A 283 -28.85 15.20 -20.75
N ALA A 284 -28.92 16.26 -21.56
CA ALA A 284 -30.18 16.85 -22.02
C ALA A 284 -31.04 15.84 -22.80
N ALA A 285 -30.44 15.00 -23.66
CA ALA A 285 -31.15 13.92 -24.32
C ALA A 285 -31.77 12.93 -23.32
N ARG A 286 -31.05 12.61 -22.25
CA ARG A 286 -31.50 11.65 -21.24
C ARG A 286 -32.64 12.17 -20.38
N PHE A 287 -32.62 13.46 -20.03
CA PHE A 287 -33.60 14.06 -19.12
C PHE A 287 -34.76 14.74 -19.84
N TYR A 288 -34.55 15.25 -21.04
CA TYR A 288 -35.56 15.99 -21.82
C TYR A 288 -35.95 15.32 -23.13
N GLY A 289 -35.32 14.21 -23.50
CA GLY A 289 -35.46 13.60 -24.82
C GLY A 289 -34.80 14.39 -25.96
N ASP A 290 -34.24 15.57 -25.68
CA ASP A 290 -33.73 16.51 -26.68
C ASP A 290 -32.35 17.04 -26.31
N ARG A 291 -31.38 16.76 -27.19
CA ARG A 291 -29.99 17.21 -27.07
C ARG A 291 -29.86 18.73 -27.10
N SER A 292 -30.74 19.43 -27.81
CA SER A 292 -30.69 20.89 -28.00
C SER A 292 -30.93 21.66 -26.70
N LYS A 293 -31.62 21.04 -25.74
CA LYS A 293 -31.95 21.62 -24.42
C LYS A 293 -30.76 21.65 -23.44
N TRP A 294 -29.55 21.34 -23.90
CA TRP A 294 -28.32 21.44 -23.12
C TRP A 294 -28.09 22.83 -22.51
N ARG A 295 -28.56 23.90 -23.19
CA ARG A 295 -28.45 25.29 -22.71
C ARG A 295 -29.17 25.50 -21.38
N ARG A 296 -30.32 24.85 -21.17
CA ARG A 296 -31.08 24.93 -19.90
C ARG A 296 -30.29 24.35 -18.73
N ILE A 297 -29.61 23.23 -18.96
CA ILE A 297 -28.73 22.61 -17.96
C ILE A 297 -27.54 23.53 -17.69
N TYR A 298 -26.94 24.10 -18.74
CA TYR A 298 -25.82 25.03 -18.57
C TYR A 298 -26.22 26.27 -17.76
N GLU A 299 -27.34 26.90 -18.11
CA GLU A 299 -27.87 28.08 -17.41
C GLU A 299 -28.15 27.82 -15.93
N ALA A 300 -28.78 26.68 -15.61
CA ALA A 300 -29.04 26.27 -14.24
C ALA A 300 -27.77 25.98 -13.41
N ASN A 301 -26.61 25.81 -14.06
CA ASN A 301 -25.33 25.50 -13.43
C ASN A 301 -24.23 26.51 -13.77
N ARG A 302 -24.57 27.73 -14.20
CA ARG A 302 -23.59 28.81 -14.52
C ARG A 302 -22.65 29.14 -13.36
N ASN A 303 -23.08 28.85 -12.13
CA ASN A 303 -22.30 29.00 -10.91
C ASN A 303 -21.26 27.89 -10.68
N VAL A 304 -21.33 26.79 -11.43
CA VAL A 304 -20.43 25.62 -11.30
C VAL A 304 -19.73 25.26 -12.62
N LEU A 305 -20.26 25.70 -13.77
CA LEU A 305 -19.69 25.46 -15.10
C LEU A 305 -19.23 26.77 -15.75
N ASP A 306 -17.91 26.92 -15.90
CA ASP A 306 -17.30 28.06 -16.60
C ASP A 306 -17.65 28.07 -18.10
N SER A 307 -17.71 26.90 -18.74
CA SER A 307 -18.08 26.75 -20.15
C SER A 307 -18.93 25.47 -20.37
N PRO A 308 -19.65 25.36 -21.49
CA PRO A 308 -20.46 24.18 -21.79
C PRO A 308 -19.66 22.86 -21.86
N GLU A 309 -18.36 22.95 -22.09
CA GLU A 309 -17.44 21.82 -22.26
C GLU A 309 -16.68 21.48 -20.97
N SER A 310 -16.78 22.29 -19.91
CA SER A 310 -15.97 22.15 -18.69
C SER A 310 -16.43 21.04 -17.73
N LEU A 311 -17.16 20.04 -18.24
CA LEU A 311 -17.70 18.92 -17.47
C LEU A 311 -16.59 18.02 -16.91
N ARG A 312 -16.63 17.77 -15.60
CA ARG A 312 -15.73 16.82 -14.93
C ARG A 312 -16.48 15.59 -14.46
N VAL A 313 -15.87 14.42 -14.65
CA VAL A 313 -16.44 13.16 -14.16
C VAL A 313 -16.62 13.21 -12.64
N GLY A 314 -17.81 12.85 -12.18
CA GLY A 314 -18.20 12.87 -10.77
C GLY A 314 -18.80 14.21 -10.28
N GLN A 315 -18.82 15.25 -11.12
CA GLN A 315 -19.42 16.55 -10.82
C GLN A 315 -20.95 16.43 -10.69
N ARG A 316 -21.56 17.22 -9.79
CA ARG A 316 -23.03 17.25 -9.60
C ARG A 316 -23.62 18.41 -10.39
N LEU A 317 -24.64 18.14 -11.19
CA LEU A 317 -25.38 19.12 -11.97
C LEU A 317 -26.84 19.15 -11.56
N VAL A 318 -27.39 20.36 -11.52
CA VAL A 318 -28.81 20.65 -11.35
C VAL A 318 -29.49 20.54 -12.72
N VAL A 319 -30.46 19.66 -12.87
CA VAL A 319 -31.22 19.47 -14.11
C VAL A 319 -32.67 19.86 -13.83
N PRO A 320 -33.14 21.03 -14.29
CA PRO A 320 -34.54 21.44 -14.14
C PRO A 320 -35.42 20.56 -15.02
N VAL A 321 -36.21 19.65 -14.45
CA VAL A 321 -37.17 18.83 -15.19
C VAL A 321 -38.56 19.48 -15.09
N GLU A 322 -39.30 19.48 -16.19
CA GLU A 322 -40.69 19.96 -16.24
C GLU A 322 -41.65 18.86 -15.77
#